data_AF-A0A954LWW7-F1
#
_entry.id   AF-A0A954LWW7-F1
#
_cell.length_a   1.000
_cell.length_b   1.000
_cell.length_c   1.000
_cell.angle_alpha   90.00
_cell.angle_beta   90.00
_cell.angle_gamma   90.00
#
_symmetry.space_group_name_H-M   'P 1'
#
loop_
_entity.id
_entity.type
_entity.pdbx_description
1 polymer ?
#
loop_
_entity_poly.entity_id
_entity_poly.type
_entity_poly.pdbx_seq_one_letter_code
_entity_poly.pdbx_strand_id
1 'polypeptide(L)'
;MKTSIRSTPSGAVITIVMLSLLGFCTHPLAAQKPNVKQLDRDADRARLEYLQKLDSLAKQYDDAGDTAKAKQTLRQILQLAPEVEEIKQRLNELEERVFDKQSLSADVDVESSWVSSGLLVQQGKPIRLAAEGDYKFIVKTTLGPDGFPTSNLDDELVPGFNCGALMGLVVTPPNPDTNEKPKPGTPFLIGAKAEVTPQTTGLLYMRVNVPTGTLSNGKLKVTVSGHVQRANPPS
;
A
#
# COMPACT_ATOMS: atom_id res chain seq x y z
N MET A 1 -18.70 -58.95 27.26
CA MET A 1 -20.10 -59.40 27.33
C MET A 1 -20.56 -59.76 25.93
N LYS A 2 -20.99 -61.01 25.75
CA LYS A 2 -21.53 -61.61 24.52
C LYS A 2 -23.02 -61.35 24.44
N THR A 3 -23.52 -61.01 23.25
CA THR A 3 -24.77 -61.54 22.65
C THR A 3 -24.82 -61.05 21.18
N SER A 4 -24.69 -61.90 20.16
CA SER A 4 -25.68 -62.86 19.61
C SER A 4 -26.93 -62.16 19.05
N ILE A 5 -27.51 -62.46 17.88
CA ILE A 5 -27.42 -63.62 16.96
C ILE A 5 -28.27 -63.28 15.72
N ARG A 6 -27.82 -63.71 14.53
CA ARG A 6 -28.50 -64.41 13.39
C ARG A 6 -29.97 -64.09 13.06
N SER A 7 -30.53 -64.40 11.90
CA SER A 7 -30.15 -64.78 10.53
C SER A 7 -31.51 -64.89 9.80
N THR A 8 -31.51 -64.63 8.50
CA THR A 8 -32.50 -65.08 7.49
C THR A 8 -32.79 -66.61 7.60
N PRO A 9 -33.78 -67.25 6.90
CA PRO A 9 -34.33 -66.85 5.59
C PRO A 9 -35.80 -67.28 5.23
N SER A 10 -36.18 -66.93 3.99
CA SER A 10 -36.95 -67.72 3.00
C SER A 10 -38.48 -67.86 3.11
N GLY A 11 -39.17 -67.53 2.00
CA GLY A 11 -40.46 -68.15 1.65
C GLY A 11 -41.34 -67.37 0.67
N ALA A 12 -41.56 -67.95 -0.53
CA ALA A 12 -42.64 -67.73 -1.51
C ALA A 12 -42.62 -66.42 -2.35
N VAL A 13 -42.23 -66.42 -3.64
CA VAL A 13 -42.83 -67.02 -4.87
C VAL A 13 -44.06 -66.26 -5.40
N ILE A 14 -43.81 -65.47 -6.45
CA ILE A 14 -44.53 -65.29 -7.73
C ILE A 14 -46.06 -65.10 -7.67
N THR A 15 -46.54 -63.94 -8.16
CA THR A 15 -47.41 -63.78 -9.35
C THR A 15 -47.95 -62.34 -9.42
N ILE A 16 -47.44 -61.49 -10.31
CA ILE A 16 -48.19 -60.30 -10.77
C ILE A 16 -48.09 -60.21 -12.29
N VAL A 17 -49.13 -60.79 -12.90
CA VAL A 17 -49.93 -60.31 -14.03
C VAL A 17 -49.34 -59.13 -14.83
N MET A 18 -49.03 -59.45 -16.09
CA MET A 18 -48.83 -58.52 -17.19
C MET A 18 -50.10 -57.68 -17.45
N LEU A 19 -49.90 -56.52 -18.10
CA LEU A 19 -50.86 -55.80 -18.97
C LEU A 19 -51.50 -54.53 -18.39
N SER A 20 -50.98 -53.36 -18.78
CA SER A 20 -51.75 -52.33 -19.52
C SER A 20 -50.88 -51.12 -19.87
N LEU A 21 -50.82 -50.84 -21.18
CA LEU A 21 -50.28 -49.62 -21.76
C LEU A 21 -51.14 -48.41 -21.37
N LEU A 22 -50.52 -47.35 -20.85
CA LEU A 22 -50.98 -45.97 -21.05
C LEU A 22 -49.75 -45.08 -21.26
N GLY A 23 -49.66 -44.53 -22.47
CA GLY A 23 -48.56 -43.69 -22.92
C GLY A 23 -48.53 -42.34 -22.20
N PHE A 24 -47.43 -42.06 -21.52
CA PHE A 24 -46.98 -40.70 -21.30
C PHE A 24 -46.28 -40.23 -22.58
N CYS A 25 -46.90 -39.29 -23.29
CA CYS A 25 -46.22 -38.50 -24.32
C CYS A 25 -45.13 -37.66 -23.64
N THR A 26 -43.91 -38.18 -23.63
CA THR A 26 -42.69 -37.41 -23.41
C THR A 26 -42.52 -36.44 -24.58
N HIS A 27 -43.08 -35.23 -24.44
CA HIS A 27 -42.69 -34.12 -25.31
C HIS A 27 -41.22 -33.78 -25.01
N PRO A 28 -40.30 -33.88 -25.98
CA PRO A 28 -38.96 -33.36 -25.78
C PRO A 28 -39.07 -31.84 -25.64
N LEU A 29 -38.64 -31.30 -24.50
CA LEU A 29 -38.35 -29.88 -24.34
C LEU A 29 -37.31 -29.53 -25.40
N ALA A 30 -37.76 -28.92 -26.50
CA ALA A 30 -36.88 -28.37 -27.52
C ALA A 30 -36.01 -27.30 -26.84
N ALA A 31 -34.74 -27.62 -26.60
CA ALA A 31 -33.75 -26.67 -26.16
C ALA A 31 -33.60 -25.58 -27.23
N GLN A 32 -34.25 -24.44 -27.04
CA GLN A 32 -34.04 -23.27 -27.88
C GLN A 32 -32.56 -22.87 -27.74
N LYS A 33 -31.83 -22.88 -28.86
CA LYS A 33 -30.46 -22.38 -28.90
C LYS A 33 -30.51 -20.90 -28.47
N PRO A 34 -29.74 -20.49 -27.45
CA PRO A 34 -29.79 -19.12 -26.98
C PRO A 34 -29.39 -18.16 -28.11
N ASN A 35 -30.20 -17.11 -28.29
CA ASN A 35 -29.92 -16.05 -29.24
C ASN A 35 -28.71 -15.26 -28.75
N VAL A 36 -27.65 -15.12 -29.57
CA VAL A 36 -26.41 -14.43 -29.19
C VAL A 36 -26.69 -13.01 -28.66
N LYS A 37 -27.64 -12.27 -29.26
CA LYS A 37 -28.03 -10.94 -28.77
C LYS A 37 -28.64 -10.95 -27.37
N GLN A 38 -29.31 -12.04 -26.98
CA GLN A 38 -29.83 -12.21 -25.62
C GLN A 38 -28.69 -12.55 -24.66
N LEU A 39 -27.77 -13.43 -25.08
CA LEU A 39 -26.57 -13.76 -24.30
C LEU A 39 -25.71 -12.52 -24.03
N ASP A 40 -25.52 -11.66 -25.03
CA ASP A 40 -24.77 -10.40 -24.87
C ASP A 40 -25.43 -9.50 -23.82
N ARG A 41 -26.76 -9.33 -23.89
CA ARG A 41 -27.51 -8.54 -22.90
C ARG A 41 -27.45 -9.13 -21.50
N ASP A 42 -27.47 -10.45 -21.38
CA ASP A 42 -27.39 -11.13 -20.09
C ASP A 42 -25.97 -11.03 -19.52
N ALA A 43 -24.94 -11.10 -20.36
CA ALA A 43 -23.55 -10.86 -19.98
C ALA A 43 -23.33 -9.42 -19.50
N ASP A 44 -23.86 -8.42 -20.22
CA ASP A 44 -23.80 -7.01 -19.83
C ASP A 44 -24.50 -6.76 -18.48
N ARG A 45 -25.66 -7.40 -18.27
CA ARG A 45 -26.38 -7.30 -17.00
C ARG A 45 -25.58 -7.93 -15.86
N ALA A 46 -25.07 -9.14 -16.05
CA ALA A 46 -24.26 -9.83 -15.05
C ALA A 46 -23.00 -9.01 -14.68
N ARG A 47 -22.37 -8.38 -15.68
CA ARG A 47 -21.25 -7.46 -15.46
C ARG A 47 -21.67 -6.27 -14.61
N LEU A 48 -22.78 -5.60 -14.95
CA LEU A 48 -23.25 -4.43 -14.23
C LEU A 48 -23.63 -4.75 -12.77
N GLU A 49 -24.33 -5.86 -12.54
CA GLU A 49 -24.67 -6.34 -11.19
C GLU A 49 -23.42 -6.63 -10.35
N TYR A 50 -22.40 -7.23 -10.98
CA TYR A 50 -21.13 -7.50 -10.30
C TYR A 50 -20.41 -6.21 -9.91
N LEU A 51 -20.34 -5.21 -10.80
CA LEU A 51 -19.73 -3.92 -10.52
C LEU A 51 -20.47 -3.17 -9.40
N GLN A 52 -21.81 -3.17 -9.42
CA GLN A 52 -22.62 -2.59 -8.34
C GLN A 52 -22.37 -3.27 -6.99
N LYS A 53 -22.22 -4.61 -6.99
CA LYS A 53 -21.92 -5.36 -5.77
C LYS A 53 -20.52 -5.03 -5.24
N LEU A 54 -19.53 -4.86 -6.11
CA LEU A 54 -18.20 -4.42 -5.71
C LEU A 54 -18.21 -3.01 -5.12
N ASP A 55 -18.93 -2.06 -5.74
CA ASP A 55 -19.00 -0.69 -5.22
C ASP A 55 -19.69 -0.64 -3.84
N SER A 56 -20.80 -1.38 -3.69
CA SER A 56 -21.47 -1.55 -2.40
C SER A 56 -20.55 -2.17 -1.34
N LEU A 57 -19.75 -3.17 -1.72
CA LEU A 57 -18.78 -3.79 -0.82
C LEU A 57 -17.65 -2.83 -0.43
N ALA A 58 -17.15 -2.03 -1.38
CA ALA A 58 -16.15 -0.99 -1.10
C ALA A 58 -16.67 0.03 -0.10
N LYS A 59 -17.94 0.45 -0.23
CA LYS A 59 -18.61 1.33 0.73
C LYS A 59 -18.70 0.70 2.12
N GLN A 60 -19.14 -0.55 2.20
CA GLN A 60 -19.25 -1.26 3.48
C GLN A 60 -17.89 -1.41 4.17
N TYR A 61 -16.81 -1.65 3.42
CA TYR A 61 -15.47 -1.68 4.00
C TYR A 61 -15.03 -0.31 4.54
N ASP A 62 -15.29 0.78 3.82
CA ASP A 62 -14.95 2.12 4.30
C ASP A 62 -15.79 2.52 5.53
N ASP A 63 -17.10 2.24 5.51
CA ASP A 63 -18.01 2.46 6.62
C ASP A 63 -17.60 1.65 7.87
N ALA A 64 -17.04 0.46 7.68
CA ALA A 64 -16.46 -0.36 8.75
C ALA A 64 -15.05 0.09 9.20
N GLY A 65 -14.48 1.13 8.58
CA GLY A 65 -13.14 1.63 8.88
C GLY A 65 -11.99 0.87 8.23
N ASP A 66 -12.26 -0.17 7.44
CA ASP A 66 -11.25 -0.92 6.67
C ASP A 66 -10.97 -0.24 5.33
N THR A 67 -10.38 0.96 5.39
CA THR A 67 -10.04 1.75 4.21
C THR A 67 -9.05 1.02 3.28
N ALA A 68 -8.24 0.09 3.80
CA ALA A 68 -7.34 -0.71 2.98
C ALA A 68 -8.10 -1.64 2.02
N LYS A 69 -9.09 -2.38 2.54
CA LYS A 69 -9.96 -3.23 1.70
C LYS A 69 -10.84 -2.41 0.78
N ALA A 70 -11.39 -1.29 1.25
CA ALA A 70 -12.18 -0.38 0.40
C ALA A 70 -11.40 0.04 -0.85
N LYS A 71 -10.15 0.50 -0.70
CA LYS A 71 -9.27 0.85 -1.82
C LYS A 71 -8.96 -0.34 -2.72
N GLN A 72 -8.72 -1.51 -2.16
CA GLN A 72 -8.49 -2.72 -2.94
C GLN A 72 -9.70 -3.06 -3.83
N THR A 73 -10.92 -2.98 -3.29
CA THR A 73 -12.15 -3.24 -4.05
C THR A 73 -12.36 -2.20 -5.16
N LEU A 74 -12.16 -0.90 -4.89
CA LEU A 74 -12.25 0.14 -5.93
C LEU A 74 -11.24 -0.07 -7.07
N ARG A 75 -10.00 -0.50 -6.75
CA ARG A 75 -9.00 -0.85 -7.78
C ARG A 75 -9.44 -2.03 -8.64
N GLN A 76 -10.13 -3.03 -8.07
CA GLN A 76 -10.70 -4.13 -8.85
C GLN A 76 -11.79 -3.66 -9.81
N ILE A 77 -12.64 -2.71 -9.38
CA ILE A 77 -13.64 -2.09 -10.25
C ILE A 77 -12.95 -1.39 -11.43
N LEU A 78 -11.89 -0.61 -11.19
CA LEU A 78 -11.15 0.09 -12.25
C LEU A 78 -10.40 -0.85 -13.21
N GLN A 79 -10.01 -2.05 -12.77
CA GLN A 79 -9.46 -3.07 -13.66
C GLN A 79 -10.51 -3.60 -14.65
N LEU A 80 -11.78 -3.61 -14.24
CA LEU A 80 -12.89 -4.11 -15.05
C LEU A 80 -13.56 -2.99 -15.86
N ALA A 81 -13.63 -1.78 -15.33
CA ALA A 81 -14.28 -0.61 -15.94
C ALA A 81 -13.44 0.67 -15.67
N PRO A 82 -12.32 0.85 -16.39
CA PRO A 82 -11.40 1.98 -16.17
C PRO A 82 -11.98 3.35 -16.54
N GLU A 83 -13.11 3.40 -17.24
CA GLU A 83 -13.81 4.61 -17.66
C GLU A 83 -14.68 5.26 -16.57
N VAL A 84 -14.89 4.60 -15.44
CA VAL A 84 -15.77 5.11 -14.37
C VAL A 84 -15.03 6.14 -13.50
N GLU A 85 -15.14 7.41 -13.88
CA GLU A 85 -14.48 8.53 -13.18
C GLU A 85 -14.88 8.66 -11.71
N GLU A 86 -16.13 8.38 -11.36
CA GLU A 86 -16.62 8.41 -9.97
C GLU A 86 -15.80 7.49 -9.04
N ILE A 87 -15.45 6.30 -9.54
CA ILE A 87 -14.66 5.32 -8.77
C ILE A 87 -13.21 5.79 -8.62
N LYS A 88 -12.64 6.49 -9.63
CA LYS A 88 -11.31 7.10 -9.52
C LYS A 88 -11.30 8.22 -8.49
N GLN A 89 -12.30 9.10 -8.54
CA GLN A 89 -12.43 10.21 -7.58
C GLN A 89 -12.53 9.67 -6.16
N ARG A 90 -13.40 8.69 -5.92
CA ARG A 90 -13.56 8.06 -4.60
C ARG A 90 -12.29 7.35 -4.14
N LEU A 91 -11.58 6.66 -5.04
CA LEU A 91 -10.29 6.05 -4.71
C LEU A 91 -9.26 7.10 -4.28
N ASN A 92 -9.17 8.21 -5.01
CA ASN A 92 -8.30 9.34 -4.65
C ASN A 92 -8.68 9.94 -3.31
N GLU A 93 -9.97 10.18 -3.04
CA GLU A 93 -10.44 10.68 -1.74
C GLU A 93 -10.03 9.77 -0.58
N LEU A 94 -10.13 8.46 -0.75
CA LEU A 94 -9.68 7.49 0.26
C LEU A 94 -8.16 7.48 0.41
N GLU A 95 -7.41 7.75 -0.65
CA GLU A 95 -5.94 7.87 -0.60
C GLU A 95 -5.52 9.14 0.12
N GLU A 96 -6.13 10.27 -0.20
CA GLU A 96 -5.91 11.57 0.46
C GLU A 96 -6.24 11.52 1.96
N ARG A 97 -7.33 10.85 2.34
CA ARG A 97 -7.74 10.69 3.75
C ARG A 97 -6.67 10.00 4.62
N VAL A 98 -5.82 9.17 4.04
CA VAL A 98 -4.70 8.54 4.78
C VAL A 98 -3.67 9.59 5.20
N PHE A 99 -3.41 10.59 4.35
CA PHE A 99 -2.49 11.67 4.68
C PHE A 99 -3.03 12.58 5.79
N ASP A 100 -4.34 12.84 5.82
CA ASP A 100 -4.92 13.69 6.87
C ASP A 100 -4.91 13.02 8.25
N LYS A 101 -5.16 11.70 8.30
CA LYS A 101 -5.28 10.97 9.57
C LYS A 101 -3.94 10.57 10.16
N GLN A 102 -2.94 10.33 9.32
CA GLN A 102 -1.66 9.76 9.73
C GLN A 102 -0.56 10.80 9.51
N SER A 103 -0.43 11.71 10.47
CA SER A 103 0.58 12.78 10.47
C SER A 103 1.42 12.69 11.75
N LEU A 104 2.74 12.65 11.59
CA LEU A 104 3.72 12.54 12.67
C LEU A 104 4.78 13.62 12.49
N SER A 105 5.19 14.26 13.59
CA SER A 105 6.29 15.24 13.56
C SER A 105 7.59 14.63 14.07
N ALA A 106 8.69 15.05 13.47
CA ALA A 106 10.06 14.79 13.90
C ALA A 106 10.86 16.09 13.91
N ASP A 107 11.70 16.27 14.92
CA ASP A 107 12.60 17.42 15.00
C ASP A 107 13.94 17.05 14.38
N VAL A 108 14.47 17.93 13.53
CA VAL A 108 15.79 17.80 12.92
C VAL A 108 16.69 18.86 13.55
N ASP A 109 17.69 18.37 14.28
CA ASP A 109 18.79 19.19 14.77
C ASP A 109 19.78 19.44 13.63
N VAL A 110 20.01 20.71 13.31
CA VAL A 110 20.83 21.11 12.16
C VAL A 110 22.34 21.00 12.46
N GLU A 111 22.72 20.80 13.73
CA GLU A 111 24.10 20.52 14.13
C GLU A 111 24.51 19.07 13.88
N SER A 112 23.53 18.17 13.80
CA SER A 112 23.77 16.75 13.59
C SER A 112 23.89 16.43 12.10
N SER A 113 24.68 15.40 11.75
CA SER A 113 24.79 14.93 10.36
C SER A 113 23.48 14.28 9.92
N TRP A 114 23.24 13.01 10.22
CA TRP A 114 21.99 12.32 9.91
C TRP A 114 21.17 12.05 11.17
N VAL A 115 19.99 12.67 11.26
CA VAL A 115 19.07 12.50 12.39
C VAL A 115 17.99 11.50 12.01
N SER A 116 17.83 10.46 12.82
CA SER A 116 16.70 9.55 12.68
C SER A 116 15.41 10.27 13.06
N SER A 117 14.40 10.21 12.20
CA SER A 117 13.06 10.69 12.51
C SER A 117 12.33 9.79 13.51
N GLY A 118 12.83 8.57 13.74
CA GLY A 118 12.09 7.51 14.44
C GLY A 118 10.87 7.01 13.66
N LEU A 119 10.76 7.34 12.37
CA LEU A 119 9.64 6.96 11.51
C LEU A 119 10.04 5.89 10.51
N LEU A 120 9.20 4.86 10.39
CA LEU A 120 9.27 3.81 9.39
C LEU A 120 8.40 4.18 8.19
N VAL A 121 9.01 4.11 7.01
CA VAL A 121 8.34 4.33 5.72
C VAL A 121 8.34 3.03 4.92
N GLN A 122 7.33 2.85 4.06
CA GLN A 122 7.13 1.63 3.29
C GLN A 122 7.45 1.85 1.81
N GLN A 123 8.13 0.87 1.22
CA GLN A 123 8.43 0.87 -0.21
C GLN A 123 7.15 1.02 -1.06
N GLY A 124 7.19 1.88 -2.07
CA GLY A 124 6.09 2.08 -3.01
C GLY A 124 4.85 2.76 -2.41
N LYS A 125 4.94 3.25 -1.17
CA LYS A 125 3.84 3.97 -0.50
C LYS A 125 4.19 5.44 -0.36
N PRO A 126 3.42 6.36 -0.99
CA PRO A 126 3.75 7.77 -0.95
C PRO A 126 3.63 8.33 0.46
N ILE A 127 4.52 9.28 0.76
CA ILE A 127 4.52 10.10 1.96
C ILE A 127 4.64 11.58 1.57
N ARG A 128 4.07 12.47 2.37
CA ARG A 128 4.24 13.92 2.24
C ARG A 128 5.06 14.43 3.40
N LEU A 129 5.99 15.33 3.10
CA LEU A 129 6.84 15.99 4.07
C LEU A 129 6.62 17.49 3.99
N ALA A 130 6.49 18.13 5.14
CA ALA A 130 6.46 19.58 5.28
C ALA A 130 7.43 19.99 6.39
N ALA A 131 8.42 20.80 6.04
CA ALA A 131 9.41 21.31 6.97
C ALA A 131 9.15 22.77 7.29
N GLU A 132 9.21 23.12 8.57
CA GLU A 132 9.02 24.46 9.09
C GLU A 132 10.16 24.82 10.04
N GLY A 133 10.47 26.11 10.12
CA GLY A 133 11.53 26.66 10.95
C GLY A 133 12.65 27.28 10.13
N ASP A 134 13.46 28.05 10.83
CA ASP A 134 14.65 28.71 10.29
C ASP A 134 15.87 28.26 11.07
N TYR A 135 17.01 28.20 10.39
CA TYR A 135 18.27 27.93 11.02
C TYR A 135 19.36 28.77 10.37
N LYS A 136 20.51 28.87 11.04
CA LYS A 136 21.67 29.59 10.54
C LYS A 136 22.86 28.65 10.55
N PHE A 137 23.75 28.84 9.60
CA PHE A 137 25.01 28.10 9.57
C PHE A 137 26.16 29.02 9.16
N ILE A 138 27.34 28.75 9.72
CA ILE A 138 28.56 29.51 9.47
C ILE A 138 29.63 28.53 8.99
N VAL A 139 30.13 28.77 7.79
CA VAL A 139 31.26 28.00 7.24
C VAL A 139 32.53 28.81 7.39
N LYS A 140 33.51 28.28 8.13
CA LYS A 140 34.85 28.87 8.28
C LYS A 140 35.87 27.95 7.63
N THR A 141 36.07 28.10 6.32
CA THR A 141 37.07 27.32 5.59
C THR A 141 37.74 28.15 4.51
N THR A 142 38.94 27.73 4.11
CA THR A 142 39.67 28.31 2.96
C THR A 142 39.46 27.39 1.77
N LEU A 143 38.94 27.91 0.67
CA LEU A 143 38.69 27.15 -0.56
C LEU A 143 39.61 27.64 -1.68
N GLY A 144 40.00 26.71 -2.54
CA GLY A 144 40.59 27.01 -3.84
C GLY A 144 39.53 27.31 -4.90
N PRO A 145 39.92 27.53 -6.17
CA PRO A 145 38.99 27.78 -7.27
C PRO A 145 38.02 26.61 -7.54
N ASP A 146 38.35 25.40 -7.07
CA ASP A 146 37.51 24.20 -7.21
C ASP A 146 36.33 24.16 -6.23
N GLY A 147 36.30 25.02 -5.21
CA GLY A 147 35.19 25.11 -4.26
C GLY A 147 35.15 23.98 -3.22
N PHE A 148 33.94 23.60 -2.79
CA PHE A 148 33.73 22.54 -1.79
C PHE A 148 33.84 21.13 -2.40
N PRO A 149 34.41 20.15 -1.67
CA PRO A 149 34.34 18.76 -2.08
C PRO A 149 32.89 18.24 -2.00
N THR A 150 32.50 17.38 -2.96
CA THR A 150 31.13 16.85 -3.09
C THR A 150 31.11 15.34 -3.35
N SER A 151 32.09 14.59 -2.85
CA SER A 151 32.34 13.19 -3.20
C SER A 151 31.71 12.17 -2.26
N ASN A 152 31.47 12.52 -0.99
CA ASN A 152 31.01 11.59 0.04
C ASN A 152 29.61 11.92 0.58
N LEU A 153 28.73 10.91 0.69
CA LEU A 153 27.38 11.08 1.23
C LEU A 153 27.35 11.28 2.75
N ASP A 154 28.37 10.82 3.47
CA ASP A 154 28.35 10.81 4.93
C ASP A 154 28.70 12.18 5.52
N ASP A 155 29.72 12.85 4.98
CA ASP A 155 30.27 14.05 5.62
C ASP A 155 30.30 15.30 4.73
N GLU A 156 30.07 15.16 3.42
CA GLU A 156 30.21 16.26 2.46
C GLU A 156 28.86 16.75 1.92
N LEU A 157 28.93 17.86 1.19
CA LEU A 157 27.80 18.34 0.39
C LEU A 157 27.37 17.25 -0.59
N VAL A 158 26.11 16.85 -0.53
CA VAL A 158 25.55 15.90 -1.49
C VAL A 158 25.36 16.64 -2.81
N PRO A 159 25.98 16.16 -3.91
CA PRO A 159 25.82 16.78 -5.21
C PRO A 159 24.36 16.69 -5.69
N GLY A 160 23.91 17.70 -6.41
CA GLY A 160 22.54 17.77 -6.93
C GLY A 160 21.51 18.40 -5.99
N PHE A 161 21.90 18.76 -4.77
CA PHE A 161 21.05 19.48 -3.82
C PHE A 161 21.64 20.83 -3.44
N ASN A 162 20.79 21.83 -3.20
CA ASN A 162 21.24 23.16 -2.78
C ASN A 162 21.91 23.09 -1.41
N CYS A 163 22.96 23.88 -1.20
CA CYS A 163 23.55 24.08 0.13
C CYS A 163 22.48 24.67 1.06
N GLY A 164 22.33 24.08 2.23
CA GLY A 164 21.32 24.43 3.21
C GLY A 164 19.92 23.84 2.95
N ALA A 165 19.74 23.00 1.93
CA ALA A 165 18.47 22.31 1.75
C ALA A 165 18.32 21.15 2.75
N LEU A 166 17.10 20.95 3.27
CA LEU A 166 16.75 19.73 4.00
C LEU A 166 16.62 18.56 3.01
N MET A 167 17.26 17.45 3.34
CA MET A 167 17.27 16.20 2.59
C MET A 167 16.81 15.05 3.48
N GLY A 168 16.31 13.99 2.84
CA GLY A 168 15.99 12.73 3.49
C GLY A 168 16.71 11.56 2.84
N LEU A 169 16.89 10.49 3.59
CA LEU A 169 17.21 9.17 3.04
C LEU A 169 16.50 8.09 3.85
N VAL A 170 16.33 6.91 3.24
CA VAL A 170 15.74 5.75 3.92
C VAL A 170 16.85 4.73 4.18
N VAL A 171 17.03 4.33 5.43
CA VAL A 171 17.96 3.26 5.82
C VAL A 171 17.16 1.99 6.06
N THR A 172 17.44 0.95 5.28
CA THR A 172 16.88 -0.38 5.54
C THR A 172 17.46 -0.90 6.85
N PRO A 173 16.63 -1.34 7.82
CA PRO A 173 17.11 -1.88 9.08
C PRO A 173 17.94 -3.15 8.84
N PRO A 174 18.84 -3.51 9.77
CA PRO A 174 19.59 -4.74 9.67
C PRO A 174 18.62 -5.92 9.70
N ASN A 175 18.89 -6.94 8.88
CA ASN A 175 18.13 -8.18 8.92
C ASN A 175 18.88 -9.20 9.78
N PRO A 176 18.33 -9.57 10.97
CA PRO A 176 19.00 -10.48 11.89
C PRO A 176 19.16 -11.90 11.31
N ASP A 177 18.32 -12.31 10.37
CA ASP A 177 18.37 -13.64 9.77
C ASP A 177 19.45 -13.77 8.69
N THR A 178 19.87 -12.64 8.10
CA THR A 178 20.82 -12.61 6.97
C THR A 178 22.16 -11.93 7.30
N ASN A 179 22.36 -11.47 8.55
CA ASN A 179 23.52 -10.65 8.96
C ASN A 179 23.77 -9.42 8.06
N GLU A 180 22.73 -8.94 7.38
CA GLU A 180 22.85 -7.78 6.51
C GLU A 180 22.95 -6.50 7.35
N LYS A 181 24.00 -5.73 7.09
CA LYS A 181 24.20 -4.42 7.71
C LYS A 181 23.14 -3.43 7.22
N PRO A 182 22.83 -2.39 8.01
CA PRO A 182 21.94 -1.32 7.58
C PRO A 182 22.44 -0.73 6.25
N LYS A 183 21.54 -0.60 5.27
CA LYS A 183 21.89 -0.10 3.94
C LYS A 183 21.23 1.26 3.71
N PRO A 184 22.00 2.35 3.55
CA PRO A 184 21.43 3.64 3.18
C PRO A 184 20.93 3.60 1.74
N GLY A 185 19.73 4.13 1.52
CA GLY A 185 19.19 4.41 0.20
C GLY A 185 19.73 5.70 -0.41
N THR A 186 19.26 6.03 -1.60
CA THR A 186 19.61 7.30 -2.28
C THR A 186 18.95 8.49 -1.57
N PRO A 187 19.70 9.56 -1.25
CA PRO A 187 19.11 10.77 -0.71
C PRO A 187 18.12 11.43 -1.68
N PHE A 188 17.14 12.14 -1.13
CA PHE A 188 16.15 12.92 -1.85
C PHE A 188 15.95 14.30 -1.22
N LEU A 189 15.50 15.26 -2.03
CA LEU A 189 15.22 16.63 -1.57
C LEU A 189 13.91 16.64 -0.79
N ILE A 190 13.93 17.22 0.42
CA ILE A 190 12.71 17.54 1.16
C ILE A 190 12.37 19.02 0.97
N GLY A 191 13.36 19.92 1.11
CA GLY A 191 13.13 21.36 1.05
C GLY A 191 12.07 21.80 2.08
N ALA A 192 11.20 22.73 1.68
CA ALA A 192 10.06 23.13 2.51
C ALA A 192 8.89 22.13 2.45
N LYS A 193 8.66 21.52 1.28
CA LYS A 193 7.61 20.53 1.05
C LYS A 193 8.08 19.53 -0.01
N ALA A 194 7.76 18.25 0.21
CA ALA A 194 8.00 17.20 -0.77
C ALA A 194 6.92 16.11 -0.70
N GLU A 195 6.64 15.49 -1.84
CA GLU A 195 5.91 14.23 -1.91
C GLU A 195 6.87 13.18 -2.47
N VAL A 196 7.06 12.08 -1.74
CA VAL A 196 8.09 11.09 -2.03
C VAL A 196 7.48 9.70 -1.95
N THR A 197 7.82 8.86 -2.92
CA THR A 197 7.52 7.43 -2.89
C THR A 197 8.82 6.67 -2.58
N PRO A 198 8.98 6.12 -1.36
CA PRO A 198 10.19 5.41 -0.96
C PRO A 198 10.49 4.22 -1.87
N GLN A 199 11.76 4.08 -2.27
CA GLN A 199 12.23 2.94 -3.06
C GLN A 199 12.51 1.69 -2.22
N THR A 200 12.68 1.86 -0.91
CA THR A 200 12.91 0.79 0.06
C THR A 200 12.07 1.05 1.32
N THR A 201 11.80 -0.02 2.07
CA THR A 201 11.20 0.06 3.40
C THR A 201 12.29 0.27 4.43
N GLY A 202 12.13 1.22 5.35
CA GLY A 202 13.13 1.47 6.37
C GLY A 202 12.87 2.71 7.22
N LEU A 203 13.88 3.07 8.00
CA LEU A 203 13.87 4.26 8.84
C LEU A 203 14.19 5.51 8.02
N LEU A 204 13.38 6.55 8.16
CA LEU A 204 13.62 7.85 7.55
C LEU A 204 14.64 8.62 8.38
N TYR A 205 15.75 9.00 7.74
CA TYR A 205 16.76 9.90 8.27
C TYR A 205 16.70 11.22 7.52
N MET A 206 17.03 12.30 8.21
CA MET A 206 17.00 13.65 7.67
C MET A 206 18.28 14.40 8.01
N ARG A 207 18.71 15.27 7.10
CA ARG A 207 19.82 16.20 7.32
C ARG A 207 19.70 17.46 6.50
N VAL A 208 20.38 18.50 6.94
CA VAL A 208 20.62 19.68 6.12
C VAL A 208 21.90 19.48 5.29
N ASN A 209 21.84 19.83 4.01
CA ASN A 209 22.98 19.75 3.10
C ASN A 209 24.00 20.86 3.37
N VAL A 210 24.88 20.68 4.34
CA VAL A 210 25.95 21.64 4.66
C VAL A 210 27.34 21.00 4.54
N PRO A 211 28.39 21.78 4.24
CA PRO A 211 29.76 21.28 4.25
C PRO A 211 30.19 20.78 5.63
N THR A 212 31.16 19.87 5.67
CA THR A 212 31.80 19.42 6.92
C THR A 212 32.41 20.60 7.69
N GLY A 213 32.39 20.53 9.02
CA GLY A 213 32.99 21.57 9.88
C GLY A 213 32.18 22.86 9.96
N THR A 214 30.95 22.86 9.43
CA THR A 214 30.01 23.97 9.57
C THR A 214 29.50 24.06 11.00
N LEU A 215 29.49 25.27 11.56
CA LEU A 215 28.80 25.56 12.81
C LEU A 215 27.36 25.96 12.49
N SER A 216 26.43 25.04 12.74
CA SER A 216 24.99 25.26 12.55
C SER A 216 24.32 25.59 13.88
N ASN A 217 23.21 26.31 13.86
CA ASN A 217 22.32 26.48 15.00
C ASN A 217 20.89 26.64 14.49
N GLY A 218 19.98 25.87 15.07
CA GLY A 218 18.56 25.93 14.80
C GLY A 218 17.95 24.54 14.79
N LYS A 219 16.63 24.50 14.68
CA LYS A 219 15.86 23.25 14.58
C LYS A 219 14.83 23.39 13.48
N LEU A 220 14.69 22.34 12.70
CA LEU A 220 13.62 22.22 11.72
C LEU A 220 12.60 21.22 12.24
N LYS A 221 11.32 21.60 12.24
CA LYS A 221 10.24 20.68 12.53
C LYS A 221 9.73 20.11 11.22
N VAL A 222 9.78 18.79 11.09
CA VAL A 222 9.31 18.10 9.89
C VAL A 222 8.05 17.32 10.22
N THR A 223 6.97 17.64 9.53
CA THR A 223 5.72 16.88 9.58
C THR A 223 5.71 15.90 8.41
N VAL A 224 5.57 14.62 8.72
CA VAL A 224 5.48 13.52 7.76
C VAL A 224 4.08 12.94 7.82
N SER A 225 3.39 12.90 6.68
CA SER A 225 2.06 12.33 6.58
C SER A 225 1.93 11.24 5.52
N GLY A 226 0.91 10.40 5.68
CA GLY A 226 0.61 9.28 4.79
C GLY A 226 1.04 7.94 5.39
N HIS A 227 1.70 7.10 4.60
CA HIS A 227 2.05 5.73 4.99
C HIS A 227 3.29 5.66 5.89
N VAL A 228 3.18 6.17 7.12
CA VAL A 228 4.30 6.32 8.07
C VAL A 228 3.99 5.82 9.48
N GLN A 229 4.85 5.01 10.08
CA GLN A 229 4.64 4.47 11.43
C GLN A 229 5.78 4.89 12.36
N ARG A 230 5.53 4.99 13.67
CA ARG A 230 6.64 5.11 14.62
C ARG A 230 7.40 3.79 14.66
N ALA A 231 8.72 3.86 14.57
CA ALA A 231 9.56 2.74 14.91
C ALA A 231 9.37 2.45 16.39
N ASN A 232 9.01 1.20 16.72
CA ASN A 232 9.05 0.78 18.12
C ASN A 232 10.50 0.87 18.61
N PRO A 233 10.74 1.37 19.83
CA PRO A 233 12.08 1.31 20.41
C PRO A 233 12.50 -0.17 20.47
N PRO A 234 13.77 -0.49 20.20
CA PRO A 234 14.27 -1.84 20.44
C PRO A 234 14.03 -2.17 21.92
N SER A 235 13.33 -3.28 22.17
CA SER A 235 13.13 -3.88 23.49
C SER A 235 14.44 -4.37 24.08
#